data_AF-A0A6N9Q6H7-F1
#
_entry.id   AF-A0A6N9Q6H7-F1
#
_cell.length_a   1.000
_cell.length_b   1.000
_cell.length_c   1.000
_cell.angle_alpha   90.00
_cell.angle_beta   90.00
_cell.angle_gamma   90.00
#
_symmetry.space_group_name_H-M   'P 1'
#
loop_
_entity.id
_entity.type
_entity.pdbx_description
1 polymer ?
#
loop_
_entity_poly.entity_id
_entity_poly.type
_entity_poly.pdbx_seq_one_letter_code
_entity_poly.pdbx_strand_id
1 'polypeptide(L)'
;MLVQLTYALFVQKVKQPIGGSMNMNDENNKINEEEKLNKVTILNHDKDSNSETGSTFLKDVFNFRNLFIDFNNMKLYFFISTMLFVIGVVIGFNANALEQLLQPSLQKIGEIGEKIERSDNSQLTGFIYIFKNNVQASLVMVYSGAFFSLLPIASLLMNGMLIGYVFKLVPQSGSDFSMMELFLRGILPHGIFEIPAILIASAYGIKLGVLIMKWLVQSGEKDLRSKNKSALISFMKLSVTLVIFTVATLMLAAIIESTITPILLG
;
A
#
# COMPACT_ATOMS: atom_id res chain seq x y z
N MET A 1 9.97 -1.98 3.24
CA MET A 1 9.49 -1.35 2.00
C MET A 1 10.40 -0.19 1.56
N LEU A 2 10.64 0.81 2.42
CA LEU A 2 11.61 1.89 2.14
C LEU A 2 13.08 1.42 1.98
N VAL A 3 13.50 0.44 2.77
CA VAL A 3 14.85 -0.15 2.69
C VAL A 3 15.08 -0.90 1.36
N GLN A 4 14.01 -1.26 0.63
CA GLN A 4 14.12 -2.07 -0.59
C GLN A 4 14.85 -1.38 -1.74
N LEU A 5 14.96 -0.05 -1.65
CA LEU A 5 15.36 0.80 -2.77
C LEU A 5 16.81 1.27 -2.70
N THR A 6 17.34 1.41 -1.48
CA THR A 6 18.67 2.00 -1.23
C THR A 6 19.77 1.15 -1.86
N TYR A 7 19.68 -0.18 -1.78
CA TYR A 7 20.71 -1.08 -2.31
C TYR A 7 20.63 -1.28 -3.84
N ALA A 8 19.45 -1.09 -4.44
CA ALA A 8 19.23 -1.22 -5.89
C ALA A 8 20.01 -0.21 -6.73
N LEU A 9 20.25 0.98 -6.17
CA LEU A 9 20.93 2.09 -6.84
C LEU A 9 22.47 1.98 -6.78
N PHE A 10 23.02 1.06 -5.99
CA PHE A 10 24.47 0.87 -5.78
C PHE A 10 25.18 0.23 -6.99
N VAL A 11 24.49 -0.58 -7.78
CA VAL A 11 25.13 -1.44 -8.80
C VAL A 11 25.30 -0.74 -10.17
N GLN A 12 24.73 0.48 -10.32
CA GLN A 12 24.68 1.30 -11.54
C GLN A 12 26.02 1.60 -12.27
N LYS A 13 27.20 1.20 -11.76
CA LYS A 13 28.49 1.71 -12.24
C LYS A 13 29.38 0.79 -13.10
N VAL A 14 28.93 -0.39 -13.56
CA VAL A 14 29.76 -1.24 -14.45
C VAL A 14 28.99 -1.90 -15.61
N LYS A 15 29.09 -1.26 -16.79
CA LYS A 15 29.16 -1.77 -18.18
C LYS A 15 28.04 -2.69 -18.78
N GLN A 16 27.61 -2.31 -20.00
CA GLN A 16 26.49 -2.78 -20.85
C GLN A 16 26.77 -4.05 -21.73
N PRO A 17 25.87 -4.50 -22.68
CA PRO A 17 24.46 -4.96 -22.60
C PRO A 17 24.19 -6.28 -23.42
N ILE A 18 22.93 -6.52 -23.84
CA ILE A 18 22.24 -7.40 -24.88
C ILE A 18 21.32 -8.48 -24.24
N GLY A 19 20.00 -8.69 -24.51
CA GLY A 19 18.91 -8.09 -25.32
C GLY A 19 17.72 -9.09 -25.52
N GLY A 20 16.47 -8.59 -25.72
CA GLY A 20 15.29 -9.21 -26.44
C GLY A 20 14.31 -10.16 -25.69
N SER A 21 13.04 -9.80 -25.39
CA SER A 21 11.73 -9.85 -26.14
C SER A 21 11.03 -11.24 -26.18
N MET A 22 9.69 -11.50 -26.23
CA MET A 22 8.40 -10.77 -26.16
C MET A 22 7.21 -11.80 -26.09
N ASN A 23 6.07 -11.41 -25.44
CA ASN A 23 4.63 -11.77 -25.58
C ASN A 23 4.11 -13.20 -25.86
N MET A 24 3.13 -13.71 -25.08
CA MET A 24 1.64 -13.46 -25.08
C MET A 24 0.91 -13.93 -26.35
N ASN A 25 -0.09 -14.82 -26.23
CA ASN A 25 -1.49 -14.45 -25.94
C ASN A 25 -2.42 -15.67 -25.94
N ASP A 26 -3.51 -15.50 -25.19
CA ASP A 26 -4.76 -16.25 -25.21
C ASP A 26 -5.50 -16.15 -26.56
N GLU A 27 -6.45 -17.07 -26.83
CA GLU A 27 -7.88 -16.70 -26.85
C GLU A 27 -8.83 -17.90 -27.03
N ASN A 28 -9.93 -17.86 -26.27
CA ASN A 28 -11.20 -18.56 -26.52
C ASN A 28 -12.01 -17.74 -27.58
N ASN A 29 -13.24 -18.00 -28.02
CA ASN A 29 -14.38 -18.82 -27.66
C ASN A 29 -15.37 -18.73 -28.86
N LYS A 30 -16.51 -19.44 -28.82
CA LYS A 30 -17.60 -19.21 -29.77
C LYS A 30 -18.98 -19.56 -29.18
N ILE A 31 -20.01 -18.83 -29.64
CA ILE A 31 -21.43 -19.25 -29.88
C ILE A 31 -22.38 -19.14 -28.65
N ASN A 32 -23.68 -18.73 -28.68
CA ASN A 32 -24.72 -18.60 -29.72
C ASN A 32 -25.79 -17.51 -29.38
N GLU A 33 -26.64 -17.17 -30.36
CA GLU A 33 -27.44 -15.94 -30.49
C GLU A 33 -28.94 -15.98 -30.09
N GLU A 34 -29.55 -17.09 -29.66
CA GLU A 34 -31.03 -17.15 -29.52
C GLU A 34 -31.59 -16.77 -28.13
N GLU A 35 -30.73 -16.39 -27.18
CA GLU A 35 -31.14 -15.93 -25.83
C GLU A 35 -31.55 -14.44 -25.78
N LYS A 36 -31.49 -13.72 -26.91
CA LYS A 36 -31.50 -12.25 -26.93
C LYS A 36 -32.87 -11.59 -26.74
N LEU A 37 -33.99 -12.22 -27.10
CA LEU A 37 -35.27 -11.48 -27.14
C LEU A 37 -36.03 -11.45 -25.80
N ASN A 38 -35.91 -12.48 -24.96
CA ASN A 38 -36.48 -12.49 -23.61
C ASN A 38 -35.54 -11.83 -22.58
N LYS A 39 -34.24 -11.72 -22.89
CA LYS A 39 -33.27 -10.93 -22.13
C LYS A 39 -33.57 -9.43 -22.19
N VAL A 40 -33.98 -8.86 -23.31
CA VAL A 40 -34.10 -7.39 -23.46
C VAL A 40 -35.13 -6.77 -22.51
N THR A 41 -36.27 -7.41 -22.25
CA THR A 41 -37.31 -6.85 -21.36
C THR A 41 -36.95 -6.91 -19.88
N ILE A 42 -36.28 -8.00 -19.44
CA ILE A 42 -35.75 -8.13 -18.06
C ILE A 42 -34.52 -7.22 -17.88
N LEU A 43 -33.65 -7.14 -18.89
CA LEU A 43 -32.47 -6.27 -18.88
C LEU A 43 -32.82 -4.78 -18.80
N ASN A 44 -33.97 -4.32 -19.32
CA ASN A 44 -34.34 -2.91 -19.25
C ASN A 44 -34.82 -2.51 -17.84
N HIS A 45 -35.61 -3.35 -17.17
CA HIS A 45 -36.05 -3.10 -15.79
C HIS A 45 -34.89 -3.26 -14.77
N ASP A 46 -33.94 -4.17 -15.04
CA ASP A 46 -32.70 -4.30 -14.28
C ASP A 46 -31.67 -3.21 -14.61
N LYS A 47 -31.67 -2.65 -15.83
CA LYS A 47 -30.77 -1.55 -16.22
C LYS A 47 -31.09 -0.27 -15.48
N ASP A 48 -32.37 0.11 -15.39
CA ASP A 48 -32.73 1.39 -14.79
C ASP A 48 -32.46 1.38 -13.26
N SER A 49 -32.81 0.29 -12.58
CA SER A 49 -32.54 0.10 -11.15
C SER A 49 -31.04 -0.07 -10.82
N ASN A 50 -30.26 -0.79 -11.64
CA ASN A 50 -28.80 -0.85 -11.50
C ASN A 50 -28.12 0.46 -11.91
N SER A 51 -28.70 1.27 -12.81
CA SER A 51 -28.13 2.56 -13.19
C SER A 51 -28.28 3.58 -12.07
N GLU A 52 -29.42 3.62 -11.38
CA GLU A 52 -29.61 4.49 -10.22
C GLU A 52 -28.77 4.02 -9.01
N THR A 53 -28.77 2.72 -8.73
CA THR A 53 -27.96 2.11 -7.66
C THR A 53 -26.45 2.26 -7.94
N GLY A 54 -26.03 2.11 -9.20
CA GLY A 54 -24.66 2.32 -9.65
C GLY A 54 -24.24 3.79 -9.55
N SER A 55 -25.10 4.73 -9.98
CA SER A 55 -24.78 6.16 -9.88
C SER A 55 -24.69 6.65 -8.44
N THR A 56 -25.57 6.15 -7.56
CA THR A 56 -25.54 6.47 -6.12
C THR A 56 -24.34 5.84 -5.43
N PHE A 57 -23.99 4.60 -5.77
CA PHE A 57 -22.76 3.96 -5.29
C PHE A 57 -21.50 4.72 -5.74
N LEU A 58 -21.40 5.10 -7.01
CA LEU A 58 -20.26 5.87 -7.52
C LEU A 58 -20.17 7.25 -6.83
N LYS A 59 -21.29 7.94 -6.63
CA LYS A 59 -21.33 9.20 -5.88
C LYS A 59 -20.88 9.03 -4.43
N ASP A 60 -21.28 7.94 -3.77
CA ASP A 60 -20.83 7.60 -2.41
C ASP A 60 -19.31 7.34 -2.38
N VAL A 61 -18.79 6.58 -3.35
CA VAL A 61 -17.38 6.19 -3.44
C VAL A 61 -16.47 7.37 -3.78
N PHE A 62 -16.89 8.30 -4.63
CA PHE A 62 -16.08 9.50 -4.95
C PHE A 62 -16.33 10.67 -3.99
N ASN A 63 -17.00 10.44 -2.85
CA ASN A 63 -17.27 11.47 -1.86
C ASN A 63 -16.07 11.71 -0.92
N PHE A 64 -15.02 12.34 -1.44
CA PHE A 64 -13.83 12.69 -0.65
C PHE A 64 -14.14 13.54 0.59
N ARG A 65 -15.21 14.34 0.57
CA ARG A 65 -15.64 15.12 1.74
C ARG A 65 -15.94 14.23 2.94
N ASN A 66 -16.62 13.10 2.72
CA ASN A 66 -16.94 12.15 3.78
C ASN A 66 -15.68 11.46 4.32
N LEU A 67 -14.66 11.23 3.46
CA LEU A 67 -13.37 10.70 3.88
C LEU A 67 -12.66 11.64 4.86
N PHE A 68 -12.57 12.94 4.54
CA PHE A 68 -11.94 13.92 5.43
C PHE A 68 -12.70 14.11 6.75
N ILE A 69 -14.04 14.00 6.74
CA ILE A 69 -14.83 14.01 7.97
C ILE A 69 -14.49 12.77 8.82
N ASP A 70 -14.36 11.60 8.20
CA ASP A 70 -13.99 10.37 8.91
C ASP A 70 -12.58 10.44 9.50
N PHE A 71 -11.64 11.14 8.85
CA PHE A 71 -10.29 11.34 9.40
C PHE A 71 -10.34 12.03 10.78
N ASN A 72 -11.26 12.97 10.98
CA ASN A 72 -11.45 13.60 12.30
C ASN A 72 -11.98 12.62 13.35
N ASN A 73 -12.78 11.64 12.95
CA ASN A 73 -13.27 10.56 13.82
C ASN A 73 -12.22 9.45 14.03
N MET A 74 -11.15 9.45 13.22
CA MET A 74 -10.10 8.43 13.23
C MET A 74 -8.82 8.84 13.94
N LYS A 75 -8.77 10.02 14.58
CA LYS A 75 -7.58 10.54 15.26
C LYS A 75 -6.93 9.54 16.21
N LEU A 76 -7.72 8.78 16.97
CA LEU A 76 -7.20 7.74 17.86
C LEU A 76 -6.48 6.61 17.09
N TYR A 77 -7.05 6.15 15.98
CA TYR A 77 -6.45 5.09 15.17
C TYR A 77 -5.16 5.57 14.48
N PHE A 78 -5.13 6.83 14.02
CA PHE A 78 -3.90 7.45 13.50
C PHE A 78 -2.83 7.61 14.59
N PHE A 79 -3.23 7.98 15.81
CA PHE A 79 -2.31 8.05 16.93
C PHE A 79 -1.74 6.67 17.28
N ILE A 80 -2.60 5.64 17.36
CA ILE A 80 -2.17 4.26 17.61
C ILE A 80 -1.23 3.76 16.52
N SER A 81 -1.54 3.99 15.24
CA SER A 81 -0.65 3.58 14.15
C SER A 81 0.69 4.32 14.23
N THR A 82 0.68 5.64 14.44
CA THR A 82 1.91 6.41 14.59
C THR A 82 2.77 5.91 15.76
N MET A 83 2.17 5.63 16.92
CA MET A 83 2.89 5.09 18.08
C MET A 83 3.49 3.71 17.79
N LEU A 84 2.72 2.80 17.20
CA LEU A 84 3.20 1.47 16.83
C LEU A 84 4.37 1.54 15.83
N PHE A 85 4.30 2.45 14.86
CA PHE A 85 5.39 2.66 13.91
C PHE A 85 6.66 3.17 14.61
N VAL A 86 6.53 4.19 15.48
CA VAL A 86 7.65 4.74 16.26
C VAL A 86 8.26 3.69 17.18
N ILE A 87 7.44 2.87 17.85
CA ILE A 87 7.91 1.73 18.66
C ILE A 87 8.74 0.79 17.78
N GLY A 88 8.25 0.45 16.58
CA GLY A 88 8.99 -0.35 15.62
C GLY A 88 10.35 0.28 15.28
N VAL A 89 10.41 1.57 14.98
CA VAL A 89 11.66 2.29 14.70
C VAL A 89 12.65 2.20 15.86
N VAL A 90 12.19 2.45 17.10
CA VAL A 90 13.03 2.36 18.30
C VAL A 90 13.55 0.94 18.49
N ILE A 91 12.71 -0.08 18.31
CA ILE A 91 13.12 -1.49 18.40
C ILE A 91 14.18 -1.80 17.33
N GLY A 92 13.92 -1.44 16.07
CA GLY A 92 14.84 -1.70 14.97
C GLY A 92 16.21 -1.04 15.13
N PHE A 93 16.24 0.18 15.67
CA PHE A 93 17.47 0.92 15.91
C PHE A 93 18.34 0.28 17.02
N ASN A 94 17.70 -0.22 18.09
CA ASN A 94 18.42 -0.76 19.25
C ASN A 94 18.71 -2.26 19.14
N ALA A 95 18.06 -2.99 18.24
CA ALA A 95 18.14 -4.43 18.21
C ALA A 95 19.39 -4.92 17.45
N ASN A 96 20.41 -5.32 18.19
CA ASN A 96 21.53 -6.15 17.66
C ASN A 96 21.06 -7.58 17.36
N ALA A 97 20.04 -8.09 18.06
CA ALA A 97 19.55 -9.46 17.91
C ALA A 97 18.51 -9.63 16.78
N LEU A 98 18.01 -8.55 16.17
CA LEU A 98 17.02 -8.64 15.08
C LEU A 98 17.66 -8.79 13.70
N GLU A 99 18.99 -8.79 13.58
CA GLU A 99 19.66 -8.91 12.29
C GLU A 99 19.22 -10.16 11.51
N GLN A 100 19.08 -11.30 12.19
CA GLN A 100 18.62 -12.54 11.56
C GLN A 100 17.15 -12.48 11.13
N LEU A 101 16.31 -11.70 11.83
CA LEU A 101 14.91 -11.50 11.48
C LEU A 101 14.77 -10.55 10.27
N LEU A 102 15.63 -9.54 10.19
CA LEU A 102 15.59 -8.52 9.15
C LEU A 102 16.38 -8.92 7.89
N GLN A 103 17.39 -9.79 8.01
CA GLN A 103 18.24 -10.27 6.90
C GLN A 103 17.45 -10.79 5.69
N PRO A 104 16.45 -11.67 5.83
CA PRO A 104 15.67 -12.15 4.68
C PRO A 104 14.93 -11.01 3.97
N SER A 105 14.48 -10.01 4.74
CA SER A 105 13.89 -8.81 4.15
C SER A 105 14.97 -8.04 3.38
N LEU A 106 16.14 -7.79 3.97
CA LEU A 106 17.27 -7.11 3.33
C LEU A 106 17.84 -7.83 2.09
N GLN A 107 17.78 -9.16 2.04
CA GLN A 107 18.20 -9.95 0.87
C GLN A 107 17.21 -9.86 -0.28
N LYS A 108 15.90 -10.07 -0.01
CA LYS A 108 14.84 -9.88 -1.02
C LYS A 108 14.88 -8.49 -1.63
N ILE A 109 15.20 -7.51 -0.78
CA ILE A 109 15.47 -6.13 -1.16
C ILE A 109 16.57 -6.02 -2.20
N GLY A 110 17.74 -6.61 -1.94
CA GLY A 110 18.86 -6.64 -2.87
C GLY A 110 18.48 -7.31 -4.20
N GLU A 111 17.82 -8.45 -4.16
CA GLU A 111 17.38 -9.20 -5.35
C GLU A 111 16.40 -8.40 -6.24
N ILE A 112 15.48 -7.66 -5.62
CA ILE A 112 14.55 -6.78 -6.34
C ILE A 112 15.31 -5.65 -7.02
N GLY A 113 16.28 -5.07 -6.31
CA GLY A 113 17.16 -4.06 -6.85
C GLY A 113 17.90 -4.52 -8.10
N GLU A 114 18.50 -5.70 -8.03
CA GLU A 114 19.19 -6.33 -9.18
C GLU A 114 18.24 -6.59 -10.36
N LYS A 115 16.98 -6.99 -10.11
CA LYS A 115 16.00 -7.21 -11.18
C LYS A 115 15.56 -5.92 -11.87
N ILE A 116 15.37 -4.85 -11.10
CA ILE A 116 15.03 -3.53 -11.62
C ILE A 116 16.17 -3.01 -12.48
N GLU A 117 17.40 -3.21 -12.03
CA GLU A 117 18.60 -2.80 -12.75
C GLU A 117 18.79 -3.54 -14.09
N ARG A 118 18.51 -4.85 -14.14
CA ARG A 118 18.62 -5.65 -15.38
C ARG A 118 17.54 -5.35 -16.43
N SER A 119 16.64 -4.40 -16.18
CA SER A 119 15.55 -4.08 -17.09
C SER A 119 15.89 -2.94 -18.05
N ASP A 120 15.34 -2.99 -19.27
CA ASP A 120 15.61 -2.02 -20.34
C ASP A 120 15.33 -0.56 -19.94
N ASN A 121 14.38 -0.35 -19.02
CA ASN A 121 14.06 0.95 -18.45
C ASN A 121 14.06 0.85 -16.92
N SER A 122 15.24 0.83 -16.30
CA SER A 122 15.40 0.73 -14.83
C SER A 122 14.54 1.74 -14.06
N GLN A 123 14.42 2.98 -14.53
CA GLN A 123 13.58 4.01 -13.91
C GLN A 123 12.09 3.65 -13.96
N LEU A 124 11.58 3.24 -15.12
CA LEU A 124 10.17 2.88 -15.30
C LEU A 124 9.83 1.57 -14.58
N THR A 125 10.71 0.57 -14.65
CA THR A 125 10.54 -0.71 -13.96
C THR A 125 10.55 -0.52 -12.44
N GLY A 126 11.50 0.28 -11.93
CA GLY A 126 11.54 0.65 -10.52
C GLY A 126 10.26 1.37 -10.11
N PHE A 127 9.86 2.40 -10.86
CA PHE A 127 8.59 3.12 -10.64
C PHE A 127 7.39 2.17 -10.56
N ILE A 128 7.19 1.31 -11.57
CA ILE A 128 6.05 0.39 -11.63
C ILE A 128 6.11 -0.61 -10.46
N TYR A 129 7.29 -1.14 -10.16
CA TYR A 129 7.48 -2.12 -9.09
C TYR A 129 7.14 -1.53 -7.72
N ILE A 130 7.69 -0.35 -7.41
CA ILE A 130 7.46 0.37 -6.15
C ILE A 130 5.99 0.73 -6.02
N PHE A 131 5.42 1.35 -7.06
CA PHE A 131 4.02 1.74 -7.05
C PHE A 131 3.11 0.53 -6.78
N LYS A 132 3.29 -0.57 -7.52
CA LYS A 132 2.50 -1.79 -7.33
C LYS A 132 2.69 -2.36 -5.92
N ASN A 133 3.91 -2.41 -5.42
CA ASN A 133 4.22 -2.96 -4.10
C ASN A 133 3.57 -2.12 -2.98
N ASN A 134 3.66 -0.79 -3.06
CA ASN A 134 3.06 0.12 -2.08
C ASN A 134 1.53 0.07 -2.11
N VAL A 135 0.93 0.00 -3.30
CA VAL A 135 -0.51 -0.18 -3.46
C VAL A 135 -0.96 -1.52 -2.87
N GLN A 136 -0.27 -2.61 -3.20
CA GLN A 136 -0.58 -3.94 -2.67
C GLN A 136 -0.41 -3.99 -1.16
N ALA A 137 0.69 -3.47 -0.61
CA ALA A 137 0.93 -3.40 0.82
C ALA A 137 -0.18 -2.60 1.52
N SER A 138 -0.57 -1.44 0.97
CA SER A 138 -1.65 -0.61 1.53
C SER A 138 -2.99 -1.34 1.52
N LEU A 139 -3.34 -2.01 0.42
CA LEU A 139 -4.55 -2.83 0.30
C LEU A 139 -4.56 -3.96 1.33
N VAL A 140 -3.46 -4.69 1.43
CA VAL A 140 -3.30 -5.77 2.41
C VAL A 140 -3.47 -5.20 3.81
N MET A 141 -2.81 -4.10 4.17
CA MET A 141 -2.95 -3.49 5.49
C MET A 141 -4.38 -3.02 5.81
N VAL A 142 -5.11 -2.47 4.85
CA VAL A 142 -6.52 -2.08 5.09
C VAL A 142 -7.40 -3.31 5.33
N TYR A 143 -7.36 -4.30 4.44
CA TYR A 143 -8.35 -5.40 4.47
C TYR A 143 -7.94 -6.57 5.38
N SER A 144 -6.64 -6.78 5.60
CA SER A 144 -6.15 -7.75 6.59
C SER A 144 -6.49 -7.36 8.03
N GLY A 145 -6.93 -6.10 8.25
CA GLY A 145 -7.58 -5.67 9.47
C GLY A 145 -8.71 -6.58 9.91
N ALA A 146 -9.38 -7.25 8.97
CA ALA A 146 -10.43 -8.21 9.28
C ALA A 146 -9.97 -9.35 10.21
N PHE A 147 -8.68 -9.67 10.21
CA PHE A 147 -8.05 -10.60 11.17
C PHE A 147 -7.70 -9.89 12.49
N PHE A 148 -8.69 -9.22 13.09
CA PHE A 148 -8.58 -8.57 14.40
C PHE A 148 -7.43 -7.56 14.54
N SER A 149 -7.11 -6.84 13.47
CA SER A 149 -6.00 -5.86 13.43
C SER A 149 -4.59 -6.45 13.55
N LEU A 150 -4.43 -7.76 13.67
CA LEU A 150 -3.13 -8.38 13.94
C LEU A 150 -2.12 -8.10 12.82
N LEU A 151 -2.53 -8.33 11.57
CA LEU A 151 -1.67 -8.14 10.39
C LEU A 151 -1.29 -6.66 10.14
N PRO A 152 -2.21 -5.68 10.24
CA PRO A 152 -1.83 -4.26 10.17
C PRO A 152 -0.83 -3.85 11.26
N ILE A 153 -1.03 -4.30 12.50
CA ILE A 153 -0.14 -3.98 13.64
C ILE A 153 1.25 -4.57 13.41
N ALA A 154 1.33 -5.86 13.05
CA ALA A 154 2.59 -6.53 12.76
C ALA A 154 3.33 -5.89 11.59
N SER A 155 2.60 -5.55 10.51
CA SER A 155 3.16 -4.87 9.34
C SER A 155 3.74 -3.51 9.71
N LEU A 156 3.07 -2.76 10.58
CA LEU A 156 3.51 -1.43 10.99
C LEU A 156 4.77 -1.49 11.86
N LEU A 157 4.81 -2.42 12.81
CA LEU A 157 6.00 -2.69 13.62
C LEU A 157 7.18 -3.12 12.73
N MET A 158 6.95 -4.03 11.79
CA MET A 158 8.00 -4.52 10.88
C MET A 158 8.54 -3.41 9.97
N ASN A 159 7.66 -2.56 9.42
CA ASN A 159 8.09 -1.41 8.62
C ASN A 159 8.88 -0.39 9.45
N GLY A 160 8.45 -0.13 10.70
CA GLY A 160 9.20 0.70 11.63
C GLY A 160 10.57 0.11 11.95
N MET A 161 10.63 -1.18 12.30
CA MET A 161 11.88 -1.90 12.63
C MET A 161 12.87 -1.87 11.47
N LEU A 162 12.42 -2.09 10.24
CA LEU A 162 13.29 -2.00 9.05
C LEU A 162 13.90 -0.61 8.90
N ILE A 163 13.11 0.45 9.07
CA ILE A 163 13.58 1.83 8.97
C ILE A 163 14.56 2.15 10.11
N GLY A 164 14.22 1.79 11.34
CA GLY A 164 15.10 1.98 12.50
C GLY A 164 16.43 1.25 12.38
N TYR A 165 16.40 0.01 11.86
CA TYR A 165 17.60 -0.78 11.62
C TYR A 165 18.49 -0.16 10.54
N VAL A 166 17.92 0.35 9.45
CA VAL A 166 18.71 1.08 8.45
C VAL A 166 19.34 2.34 9.03
N PHE A 167 18.61 3.11 9.84
CA PHE A 167 19.18 4.28 10.53
C PHE A 167 20.36 3.91 11.43
N LYS A 168 20.36 2.72 12.04
CA LYS A 168 21.47 2.22 12.85
C LYS A 168 22.71 1.87 12.02
N LEU A 169 22.54 1.39 10.79
CA LEU A 169 23.65 1.04 9.90
C LEU A 169 24.38 2.27 9.33
N VAL A 170 23.72 3.42 9.22
CA VAL A 170 24.28 4.64 8.62
C VAL A 170 25.54 5.16 9.34
N PRO A 171 25.62 5.23 10.69
CA PRO A 171 26.78 5.80 11.39
C PRO A 171 27.99 4.86 11.53
N GLN A 172 27.79 3.54 11.44
CA GLN A 172 28.83 2.55 11.77
C GLN A 172 29.78 2.26 10.61
N SER A 173 29.46 2.71 9.40
CA SER A 173 30.18 2.32 8.18
C SER A 173 31.49 3.06 7.93
N GLY A 174 31.96 3.97 8.82
CA GLY A 174 33.34 4.51 8.91
C GLY A 174 33.95 5.22 7.68
N SER A 175 33.38 5.02 6.50
CA SER A 175 33.76 5.51 5.20
C SER A 175 32.48 5.78 4.42
N ASP A 176 32.45 6.97 3.81
CA ASP A 176 31.62 7.35 2.68
C ASP A 176 30.17 7.79 2.98
N PHE A 177 30.01 9.11 2.84
CA PHE A 177 28.83 9.83 2.35
C PHE A 177 27.82 9.01 1.53
N SER A 178 28.27 8.00 0.78
CA SER A 178 27.48 7.09 -0.07
C SER A 178 26.24 6.48 0.61
N MET A 179 26.32 5.87 1.81
CA MET A 179 25.15 5.18 2.41
C MET A 179 24.08 6.15 2.93
N MET A 180 24.52 7.29 3.47
CA MET A 180 23.64 8.36 3.95
C MET A 180 23.04 9.15 2.78
N GLU A 181 23.81 9.42 1.73
CA GLU A 181 23.35 10.07 0.49
C GLU A 181 22.37 9.18 -0.28
N LEU A 182 22.55 7.85 -0.23
CA LEU A 182 21.64 6.84 -0.78
C LEU A 182 20.32 6.74 0.01
N PHE A 183 20.38 6.88 1.33
CA PHE A 183 19.19 7.04 2.18
C PHE A 183 18.48 8.38 1.90
N LEU A 184 19.23 9.48 1.85
CA LEU A 184 18.68 10.83 1.65
C LEU A 184 18.14 11.04 0.22
N ARG A 185 18.69 10.38 -0.79
CA ARG A 185 18.26 10.51 -2.19
C ARG A 185 17.31 9.40 -2.67
N GLY A 186 17.34 8.21 -2.07
CA GLY A 186 16.50 7.08 -2.48
C GLY A 186 15.36 6.74 -1.52
N ILE A 187 15.44 7.09 -0.23
CA ILE A 187 14.39 6.84 0.77
C ILE A 187 13.63 8.11 1.11
N LEU A 188 14.34 9.23 1.29
CA LEU A 188 13.74 10.47 1.76
C LEU A 188 12.65 11.04 0.84
N PRO A 189 12.77 11.04 -0.51
CA PRO A 189 11.75 11.64 -1.35
C PRO A 189 10.44 10.81 -1.34
N HIS A 190 10.56 9.47 -1.33
CA HIS A 190 9.43 8.54 -1.22
C HIS A 190 8.79 8.51 0.18
N GLY A 191 9.59 8.55 1.24
CA GLY A 191 9.14 8.41 2.63
C GLY A 191 8.14 9.47 3.07
N ILE A 192 8.20 10.67 2.45
CA ILE A 192 7.27 11.77 2.73
C ILE A 192 5.83 11.39 2.38
N PHE A 193 5.61 10.60 1.33
CA PHE A 193 4.28 10.17 0.91
C PHE A 193 3.95 8.74 1.35
N GLU A 194 4.93 7.84 1.37
CA GLU A 194 4.75 6.45 1.75
C GLU A 194 4.45 6.26 3.24
N ILE A 195 5.16 6.98 4.13
CA ILE A 195 4.95 6.84 5.57
C ILE A 195 3.51 7.27 5.93
N PRO A 196 2.99 8.43 5.47
CA PRO A 196 1.58 8.76 5.66
C PRO A 196 0.62 7.73 5.06
N ALA A 197 0.89 7.22 3.85
CA ALA A 197 0.04 6.22 3.22
C ALA A 197 -0.06 4.92 4.03
N ILE A 198 1.08 4.41 4.53
CA ILE A 198 1.15 3.22 5.40
C ILE A 198 0.42 3.47 6.72
N LEU A 199 0.65 4.61 7.37
CA LEU A 199 0.01 4.96 8.64
C LEU A 199 -1.51 5.06 8.51
N ILE A 200 -1.99 5.65 7.42
CA ILE A 200 -3.41 5.76 7.11
C ILE A 200 -4.00 4.38 6.81
N ALA A 201 -3.36 3.60 5.94
CA ALA A 201 -3.81 2.25 5.59
C ALA A 201 -3.92 1.34 6.83
N SER A 202 -2.90 1.35 7.71
CA SER A 202 -2.91 0.58 8.95
C SER A 202 -3.95 1.10 9.94
N ALA A 203 -4.18 2.42 10.05
CA ALA A 203 -5.22 2.96 10.93
C ALA A 203 -6.62 2.48 10.50
N TYR A 204 -6.89 2.46 9.19
CA TYR A 204 -8.13 1.87 8.66
C TYR A 204 -8.19 0.37 8.89
N GLY A 205 -7.09 -0.37 8.71
CA GLY A 205 -7.02 -1.78 9.04
C GLY A 205 -7.32 -2.09 10.51
N ILE A 206 -6.75 -1.31 11.44
CA ILE A 206 -7.03 -1.44 12.88
C ILE A 206 -8.51 -1.15 13.17
N LYS A 207 -9.07 -0.08 12.57
CA LYS A 207 -10.51 0.23 12.72
C LYS A 207 -11.39 -0.91 12.20
N LEU A 208 -11.05 -1.52 11.06
CA LEU A 208 -11.76 -2.67 10.52
C LEU A 208 -11.75 -3.85 11.51
N GLY A 209 -10.59 -4.17 12.08
CA GLY A 209 -10.48 -5.26 13.06
C GLY A 209 -11.30 -5.02 14.32
N VAL A 210 -11.32 -3.77 14.82
CA VAL A 210 -12.17 -3.38 15.94
C VAL A 210 -13.66 -3.51 15.59
N LEU A 211 -14.09 -3.11 14.40
CA LEU A 211 -15.48 -3.25 13.95
C LEU A 211 -15.90 -4.72 13.86
N ILE A 212 -15.04 -5.59 13.32
CA ILE A 212 -15.30 -7.03 13.25
C ILE A 212 -15.36 -7.65 14.64
N MET A 213 -14.45 -7.28 15.54
CA MET A 213 -14.47 -7.74 16.93
C MET A 213 -15.77 -7.34 17.63
N LYS A 214 -16.20 -6.08 17.49
CA LYS A 214 -17.48 -5.59 18.04
C LYS A 214 -18.67 -6.35 17.47
N TRP A 215 -18.68 -6.61 16.16
CA TRP A 215 -19.74 -7.37 15.52
C TRP A 215 -19.82 -8.81 16.04
N LEU A 216 -18.68 -9.48 16.24
CA LEU A 216 -18.62 -10.85 16.77
C LEU A 216 -19.02 -10.91 18.25
N VAL A 217 -18.46 -10.05 19.10
CA VAL A 217 -18.68 -10.09 20.56
C VAL A 217 -20.09 -9.62 20.94
N GLN A 218 -20.64 -8.61 20.26
CA GLN A 218 -21.93 -8.01 20.60
C GLN A 218 -23.10 -8.62 19.81
N SER A 219 -22.93 -9.85 19.32
CA SER A 219 -23.92 -10.54 18.47
C SER A 219 -25.21 -10.95 19.21
N GLY A 220 -25.27 -10.86 20.54
CA GLY A 220 -26.43 -11.25 21.35
C GLY A 220 -27.60 -10.25 21.35
N GLU A 221 -27.35 -8.96 21.11
CA GLU A 221 -28.39 -7.92 21.12
C GLU A 221 -28.73 -7.51 19.68
N LYS A 222 -30.00 -7.72 19.27
CA LYS A 222 -30.45 -7.49 17.88
C LYS A 222 -30.19 -6.06 17.40
N ASP A 223 -30.41 -5.07 18.26
CA ASP A 223 -30.23 -3.65 17.94
C ASP A 223 -28.76 -3.28 17.76
N LEU A 224 -27.87 -3.79 18.61
CA LEU A 224 -26.41 -3.58 18.49
C LEU A 224 -25.84 -4.29 17.28
N ARG A 225 -26.33 -5.49 16.96
CA ARG A 225 -25.90 -6.24 15.77
C ARG A 225 -26.26 -5.50 14.48
N SER A 226 -27.46 -4.92 14.40
CA SER A 226 -27.88 -4.11 13.27
C SER A 226 -27.01 -2.85 13.11
N LYS A 227 -26.78 -2.13 14.21
CA LYS A 227 -25.89 -0.94 14.24
C LYS A 227 -24.47 -1.27 13.80
N ASN A 228 -23.87 -2.34 14.33
CA ASN A 228 -22.51 -2.76 13.98
C ASN A 228 -22.40 -3.20 12.50
N LYS A 229 -23.42 -3.89 11.97
CA LYS A 229 -23.48 -4.25 10.55
C LYS A 229 -23.54 -3.01 9.66
N SER A 230 -24.39 -2.04 10.01
CA SER A 230 -24.50 -0.77 9.27
C SER A 230 -23.17 -0.01 9.29
N ALA A 231 -22.53 0.11 10.46
CA ALA A 231 -21.22 0.74 10.60
C ALA A 231 -20.13 0.06 9.75
N LEU A 232 -20.12 -1.27 9.68
CA LEU A 232 -19.19 -2.03 8.86
C LEU A 232 -19.43 -1.79 7.36
N ILE A 233 -20.69 -1.78 6.91
CA ILE A 233 -21.03 -1.49 5.50
C ILE A 233 -20.61 -0.07 5.12
N SER A 234 -20.92 0.92 5.96
CA SER A 234 -20.50 2.30 5.76
C SER A 234 -18.97 2.44 5.71
N PHE A 235 -18.27 1.72 6.59
CA PHE A 235 -16.81 1.67 6.58
C PHE A 235 -16.27 1.05 5.29
N MET A 236 -16.84 -0.05 4.81
CA MET A 236 -16.39 -0.71 3.57
C MET A 236 -16.60 0.16 2.33
N LYS A 237 -17.70 0.92 2.26
CA LYS A 237 -17.87 1.93 1.19
C LYS A 237 -16.75 2.97 1.24
N LEU A 238 -16.47 3.49 2.43
CA LEU A 238 -15.46 4.52 2.63
C LEU A 238 -14.03 4.00 2.41
N SER A 239 -13.76 2.73 2.73
CA SER A 239 -12.45 2.12 2.51
C SER A 239 -12.11 2.03 1.02
N VAL A 240 -13.11 1.92 0.13
CA VAL A 240 -12.88 2.01 -1.32
C VAL A 240 -12.43 3.42 -1.70
N THR A 241 -13.12 4.47 -1.21
CA THR A 241 -12.70 5.87 -1.39
C THR A 241 -11.29 6.11 -0.89
N LEU A 242 -10.96 5.56 0.28
CA LEU A 242 -9.62 5.62 0.84
C LEU A 242 -8.60 4.96 -0.07
N VAL A 243 -8.86 3.74 -0.55
CA VAL A 243 -7.93 3.04 -1.44
C VAL A 243 -7.66 3.86 -2.69
N ILE A 244 -8.70 4.45 -3.29
CA ILE A 244 -8.55 5.36 -4.45
C ILE A 244 -7.68 6.56 -4.08
N PHE A 245 -7.94 7.19 -2.93
CA PHE A 245 -7.15 8.31 -2.42
C PHE A 245 -5.67 7.93 -2.18
N THR A 246 -5.42 6.77 -1.56
CA THR A 246 -4.08 6.25 -1.28
C THR A 246 -3.34 5.94 -2.58
N VAL A 247 -3.98 5.27 -3.53
CA VAL A 247 -3.40 4.98 -4.86
C VAL A 247 -3.06 6.28 -5.58
N ALA A 248 -3.95 7.28 -5.57
CA ALA A 248 -3.69 8.59 -6.18
C ALA A 248 -2.52 9.31 -5.49
N THR A 249 -2.44 9.27 -4.16
CA THR A 249 -1.34 9.86 -3.39
C THR A 249 -0.01 9.18 -3.69
N LEU A 250 0.01 7.85 -3.76
CA LEU A 250 1.20 7.07 -4.13
C LEU A 250 1.61 7.30 -5.59
N MET A 251 0.66 7.50 -6.49
CA MET A 251 0.92 7.85 -7.89
C MET A 251 1.57 9.25 -7.98
N LEU A 252 1.03 10.23 -7.25
CA LEU A 252 1.63 11.57 -7.16
C LEU A 252 3.05 11.52 -6.59
N ALA A 253 3.26 10.74 -5.52
CA ALA A 253 4.58 10.53 -4.95
C ALA A 253 5.57 10.00 -6.00
N ALA A 254 5.15 8.98 -6.76
CA ALA A 254 6.00 8.34 -7.74
C ALA A 254 6.27 9.25 -8.97
N ILE A 255 5.34 10.13 -9.35
CA ILE A 255 5.54 11.14 -10.41
C ILE A 255 6.52 12.22 -9.95
N ILE A 256 6.36 12.71 -8.71
CA ILE A 256 7.29 13.70 -8.12
C ILE A 256 8.70 13.10 -8.10
N GLU A 257 8.83 11.84 -7.69
CA GLU A 257 10.09 11.11 -7.70
C GLU A 257 10.71 11.02 -9.10
N SER A 258 9.96 10.52 -10.09
CA SER A 258 10.48 10.31 -11.45
C SER A 258 10.88 11.60 -12.15
N THR A 259 10.37 12.74 -11.68
CA THR A 259 10.66 14.06 -12.23
C THR A 259 11.77 14.79 -11.47
N ILE A 260 11.79 14.73 -10.13
CA ILE A 260 12.71 15.51 -9.29
C ILE A 260 14.00 14.74 -8.99
N THR A 261 13.92 13.43 -8.76
CA THR A 261 15.09 12.60 -8.40
C THR A 261 16.19 12.61 -9.48
N PRO A 262 15.90 12.63 -10.80
CA PRO A 262 16.94 12.79 -11.83
C PRO A 262 17.64 14.16 -11.80
N ILE A 263 16.93 15.22 -11.39
CA ILE A 263 17.46 16.60 -11.39
C ILE A 263 18.38 16.83 -10.18
N LEU A 264 18.14 16.12 -9.07
CA LEU A 264 18.99 16.16 -7.86
C LEU A 264 20.24 15.27 -7.96
N LEU A 265 20.27 14.34 -8.93
CA LEU A 265 21.36 13.39 -9.19
C LEU A 265 22.13 13.68 -10.49
N GLY A 266 21.73 14.74 -11.22
CA GLY A 266 22.41 15.23 -12.43
C GLY A 266 23.61 16.11 -12.11
#